data_AF-A0A8T2NDB2-F1
#
_entry.id   AF-A0A8T2NDB2-F1
#
_cell.length_a   1.000
_cell.length_b   1.000
_cell.length_c   1.000
_cell.angle_alpha   90.00
_cell.angle_beta   90.00
_cell.angle_gamma   90.00
#
_symmetry.space_group_name_H-M   'P 1'
#
loop_
_entity.id
_entity.type
_entity.pdbx_description
1 polymer ?
#
loop_
_entity_poly.entity_id
_entity_poly.type
_entity_poly.pdbx_seq_one_letter_code
_entity_poly.pdbx_strand_id
1 'polypeptide(L)'
;MVGGGADCAGRLEVFHRGSWGTVCDESWDLEDAQVVCRQLQCGAALGVPLPFPLRPATGPIWLDEVGCVGNETSLWECPKAEWGQTDCGHKEDVTIVCSAFSEMRLTDGCSGKLEVFYNGTWGNVCFNQMDADTASLICQELNCGKSGTVSDTGPRLQSAPNWLDEFKCRKHDSTLRQCPSRPWGQNDCIGEEVAHIECKAEEDSNVPRSQLSCSSAANQRPCTSTFTWAELSVNRGVN
;
A
#
# COMPACT_ATOMS: atom_id res chain seq x y z
N MET A 1 -11.94 4.06 -0.97
CA MET A 1 -10.50 4.28 -1.22
C MET A 1 -10.04 3.26 -2.23
N VAL A 2 -9.25 3.68 -3.23
CA VAL A 2 -8.66 2.77 -4.23
C VAL A 2 -7.13 2.76 -4.10
N GLY A 3 -6.58 1.55 -3.99
CA GLY A 3 -5.15 1.26 -3.81
C GLY A 3 -5.00 -0.09 -3.08
N GLY A 4 -4.35 -1.08 -3.71
CA GLY A 4 -4.35 -2.47 -3.26
C GLY A 4 -3.67 -2.71 -1.90
N GLY A 5 -4.24 -3.61 -1.11
CA GLY A 5 -3.63 -4.21 0.09
C GLY A 5 -3.97 -3.56 1.44
N ALA A 6 -4.56 -2.35 1.43
CA ALA A 6 -4.63 -1.53 2.63
C ALA A 6 -5.89 -0.65 2.71
N ASP A 7 -6.91 -1.19 3.39
CA ASP A 7 -8.29 -0.65 3.43
C ASP A 7 -8.48 0.68 4.19
N CYS A 8 -7.41 1.36 4.60
CA CYS A 8 -7.46 2.56 5.44
C CYS A 8 -6.53 3.71 5.00
N ALA A 9 -6.00 3.66 3.78
CA ALA A 9 -5.36 4.81 3.15
C ALA A 9 -5.52 4.78 1.63
N GLY A 10 -5.49 5.94 1.00
CA GLY A 10 -5.48 6.07 -0.45
C GLY A 10 -6.20 7.30 -0.94
N ARG A 11 -6.48 7.33 -2.26
CA ARG A 11 -7.33 8.36 -2.86
C ARG A 11 -8.76 8.21 -2.36
N LEU A 12 -9.37 9.33 -1.97
CA LEU A 12 -10.77 9.34 -1.60
C LEU A 12 -11.64 9.35 -2.86
N GLU A 13 -12.60 8.44 -2.91
CA GLU A 13 -13.60 8.37 -3.97
C GLU A 13 -14.98 8.21 -3.35
N VAL A 14 -15.96 8.84 -3.97
CA VAL A 14 -17.37 8.83 -3.57
C VAL A 14 -18.23 8.32 -4.72
N PHE A 15 -19.27 7.57 -4.39
CA PHE A 15 -20.21 7.05 -5.38
C PHE A 15 -21.43 7.98 -5.48
N HIS A 16 -21.63 8.60 -6.64
CA HIS A 16 -22.75 9.49 -6.89
C HIS A 16 -23.28 9.30 -8.31
N ARG A 17 -24.62 9.32 -8.48
CA ARG A 17 -25.29 9.18 -9.79
C ARG A 17 -24.84 7.99 -10.64
N GLY A 18 -24.49 6.88 -10.01
CA GLY A 18 -24.14 5.64 -10.70
C GLY A 18 -22.66 5.50 -11.09
N SER A 19 -21.79 6.46 -10.74
CA SER A 19 -20.35 6.34 -10.96
C SER A 19 -19.51 6.81 -9.78
N TRP A 20 -18.32 6.24 -9.67
CA TRP A 20 -17.28 6.73 -8.76
C TRP A 20 -16.66 8.02 -9.29
N GLY A 21 -16.25 8.88 -8.37
CA GLY A 21 -15.52 10.11 -8.65
C GLY A 21 -14.74 10.57 -7.43
N THR A 22 -13.78 11.46 -7.65
CA THR A 22 -12.84 11.93 -6.63
C THR A 22 -13.37 13.15 -5.87
N VAL A 23 -12.59 13.64 -4.91
CA VAL A 23 -12.88 14.80 -4.06
C VAL A 23 -11.74 15.79 -4.23
N CYS A 24 -12.04 17.06 -4.46
CA CYS A 24 -11.02 18.12 -4.54
C CYS A 24 -10.47 18.49 -3.14
N ASP A 25 -9.21 18.89 -3.08
CA ASP A 25 -8.49 19.30 -1.87
C ASP A 25 -8.69 20.78 -1.50
N GLU A 26 -9.46 21.54 -2.28
CA GLU A 26 -9.84 22.91 -1.91
C GLU A 26 -10.69 22.91 -0.64
N SER A 27 -10.25 23.69 0.35
CA SER A 27 -10.79 23.74 1.72
C SER A 27 -10.68 22.45 2.54
N TRP A 28 -10.10 21.37 1.98
CA TRP A 28 -9.96 20.09 2.67
C TRP A 28 -8.99 20.17 3.85
N ASP A 29 -9.40 19.66 5.00
CA ASP A 29 -8.58 19.62 6.22
C ASP A 29 -8.60 18.27 6.97
N LEU A 30 -8.03 18.27 8.18
CA LEU A 30 -7.94 17.06 9.00
C LEU A 30 -9.28 16.65 9.62
N GLU A 31 -10.20 17.59 9.85
CA GLU A 31 -11.55 17.30 10.36
C GLU A 31 -12.38 16.59 9.29
N ASP A 32 -12.25 16.99 8.02
CA ASP A 32 -12.85 16.26 6.89
C ASP A 32 -12.34 14.82 6.82
N ALA A 33 -11.01 14.66 6.88
CA ALA A 33 -10.38 13.35 6.91
C ALA A 33 -10.82 12.52 8.12
N GLN A 34 -11.03 13.15 9.28
CA GLN A 34 -11.47 12.48 10.50
C GLN A 34 -12.91 11.96 10.37
N VAL A 35 -13.81 12.69 9.71
CA VAL A 35 -15.15 12.20 9.37
C VAL A 35 -15.05 10.95 8.49
N VAL A 36 -14.21 10.97 7.46
CA VAL A 36 -14.03 9.82 6.56
C VAL A 36 -13.42 8.61 7.27
N CYS A 37 -12.32 8.79 8.01
CA CYS A 37 -11.68 7.70 8.74
C CYS A 37 -12.63 7.07 9.76
N ARG A 38 -13.48 7.88 10.43
CA ARG A 38 -14.53 7.37 11.33
C ARG A 38 -15.64 6.64 10.57
N GLN A 39 -16.13 7.20 9.46
CA GLN A 39 -17.17 6.61 8.62
C GLN A 39 -16.74 5.22 8.10
N LEU A 40 -15.46 5.07 7.76
CA LEU A 40 -14.86 3.81 7.28
C LEU A 40 -14.39 2.88 8.40
N GLN A 41 -14.55 3.28 9.67
CA GLN A 41 -14.10 2.52 10.84
C GLN A 41 -12.58 2.24 10.83
N CYS A 42 -11.81 3.18 10.28
CA CYS A 42 -10.36 3.12 10.13
C CYS A 42 -9.57 3.87 11.22
N GLY A 43 -10.25 4.26 12.31
CA GLY A 43 -9.65 4.98 13.43
C GLY A 43 -9.54 6.49 13.19
N ALA A 44 -8.41 7.07 13.59
CA ALA A 44 -8.15 8.51 13.50
C ALA A 44 -7.49 8.91 12.18
N ALA A 45 -7.69 10.13 11.71
CA ALA A 45 -6.94 10.69 10.60
C ALA A 45 -5.52 11.10 11.04
N LEU A 46 -4.51 10.82 10.22
CA LEU A 46 -3.11 11.01 10.59
C LEU A 46 -2.45 12.28 10.02
N GLY A 47 -3.07 12.95 9.04
CA GLY A 47 -2.53 14.19 8.46
C GLY A 47 -1.13 14.04 7.83
N VAL A 48 -0.78 12.83 7.39
CA VAL A 48 0.52 12.50 6.79
C VAL A 48 0.36 12.18 5.30
N PRO A 49 1.42 12.39 4.48
CA PRO A 49 1.41 11.96 3.09
C PRO A 49 1.24 10.44 2.96
N LEU A 50 0.69 9.99 1.83
CA LEU A 50 0.64 8.57 1.51
C LEU A 50 2.06 7.97 1.44
N PRO A 51 2.29 6.76 2.00
CA PRO A 51 3.59 6.13 2.00
C PRO A 51 3.93 5.43 0.67
N PHE A 52 3.02 5.44 -0.30
CA PHE A 52 3.15 4.78 -1.60
C PHE A 52 2.60 5.66 -2.75
N PRO A 53 3.09 5.46 -3.99
CA PRO A 53 2.60 6.20 -5.14
C PRO A 53 1.20 5.76 -5.56
N LEU A 54 0.38 6.72 -5.96
CA LEU A 54 -0.92 6.46 -6.58
C LEU A 54 -0.87 6.67 -8.09
N ARG A 55 -1.69 5.89 -8.81
CA ARG A 55 -1.98 6.18 -10.21
C ARG A 55 -2.84 7.45 -10.31
N PRO A 56 -2.67 8.27 -11.37
CA PRO A 56 -3.55 9.38 -11.64
C PRO A 56 -5.00 8.91 -11.73
N ALA A 57 -5.93 9.68 -11.17
CA ALA A 57 -7.35 9.41 -11.32
C ALA A 57 -7.85 9.84 -12.71
N THR A 58 -9.02 9.33 -13.05
CA THR A 58 -9.79 9.72 -14.22
C THR A 58 -11.28 9.76 -13.85
N GLY A 59 -12.07 10.51 -14.60
CA GLY A 59 -13.51 10.57 -14.42
C GLY A 59 -13.97 11.86 -13.72
N PRO A 60 -15.14 11.84 -13.08
CA PRO A 60 -15.68 13.04 -12.43
C PRO A 60 -14.97 13.32 -11.10
N ILE A 61 -14.87 14.60 -10.76
CA ILE A 61 -14.64 15.08 -9.40
C ILE A 61 -16.03 15.43 -8.85
N TRP A 62 -16.47 14.75 -7.80
CA TRP A 62 -17.86 14.86 -7.32
C TRP A 62 -18.05 15.88 -6.21
N LEU A 63 -17.03 16.07 -5.39
CA LEU A 63 -17.06 16.91 -4.21
C LEU A 63 -15.96 17.95 -4.29
N ASP A 64 -16.30 19.14 -3.84
CA ASP A 64 -15.44 20.31 -3.78
C ASP A 64 -15.87 21.21 -2.61
N GLU A 65 -14.94 22.05 -2.13
CA GLU A 65 -15.08 22.93 -0.97
C GLU A 65 -15.69 22.22 0.25
N VAL A 66 -15.26 20.99 0.52
CA VAL A 66 -15.76 20.24 1.68
C VAL A 66 -15.22 20.90 2.95
N GLY A 67 -16.12 21.16 3.91
CA GLY A 67 -15.75 21.79 5.18
C GLY A 67 -16.58 21.27 6.35
N CYS A 68 -16.24 20.06 6.79
CA CYS A 68 -16.80 19.41 7.96
C CYS A 68 -16.42 20.15 9.26
N VAL A 69 -17.25 20.00 10.30
CA VAL A 69 -16.96 20.42 11.68
C VAL A 69 -16.17 19.32 12.41
N GLY A 70 -16.22 18.07 11.95
CA GLY A 70 -15.50 16.92 12.48
C GLY A 70 -16.39 15.93 13.26
N ASN A 71 -17.65 16.28 13.52
CA ASN A 71 -18.60 15.45 14.28
C ASN A 71 -19.69 14.81 13.41
N GLU A 72 -19.71 15.10 12.11
CA GLU A 72 -20.63 14.56 11.12
C GLU A 72 -20.53 13.04 11.04
N THR A 73 -21.66 12.36 10.86
CA THR A 73 -21.62 10.89 10.77
C THR A 73 -21.10 10.42 9.43
N SER A 74 -21.18 11.29 8.42
CA SER A 74 -20.73 11.01 7.06
C SER A 74 -20.34 12.27 6.30
N LEU A 75 -19.41 12.12 5.34
CA LEU A 75 -18.97 13.16 4.43
C LEU A 75 -20.13 13.82 3.63
N TRP A 76 -21.23 13.10 3.42
CA TRP A 76 -22.41 13.63 2.76
C TRP A 76 -23.14 14.73 3.56
N GLU A 77 -22.92 14.79 4.87
CA GLU A 77 -23.56 15.76 5.78
C GLU A 77 -22.75 17.05 5.91
N CYS A 78 -21.47 17.03 5.52
CA CYS A 78 -20.63 18.21 5.59
C CYS A 78 -21.08 19.28 4.59
N PRO A 79 -20.95 20.58 4.95
CA PRO A 79 -20.96 21.68 4.00
C PRO A 79 -20.00 21.39 2.83
N LYS A 80 -20.45 21.73 1.61
CA LYS A 80 -19.74 21.50 0.35
C LYS A 80 -20.38 22.30 -0.78
N ALA A 81 -19.65 22.44 -1.88
CA ALA A 81 -20.20 22.91 -3.14
C ALA A 81 -21.28 21.96 -3.70
N GLU A 82 -21.99 22.41 -4.74
CA GLU A 82 -22.95 21.55 -5.44
C GLU A 82 -22.25 20.36 -6.11
N TRP A 83 -22.89 19.19 -6.10
CA TRP A 83 -22.35 17.96 -6.67
C TRP A 83 -21.84 18.12 -8.12
N GLY A 84 -20.55 17.81 -8.32
CA GLY A 84 -19.90 17.88 -9.63
C GLY A 84 -19.64 19.29 -10.16
N GLN A 85 -19.86 20.33 -9.35
CA GLN A 85 -19.36 21.68 -9.64
C GLN A 85 -18.02 21.86 -8.95
N THR A 86 -16.99 22.10 -9.76
CA THR A 86 -15.60 22.26 -9.33
C THR A 86 -14.80 22.83 -10.48
N ASP A 87 -13.78 23.62 -10.18
CA ASP A 87 -12.75 24.05 -11.14
C ASP A 87 -11.41 23.28 -10.97
N CYS A 88 -11.38 22.32 -10.04
CA CYS A 88 -10.23 21.46 -9.79
C CYS A 88 -9.96 20.47 -10.93
N GLY A 89 -8.71 20.02 -11.02
CA GLY A 89 -8.29 18.86 -11.79
C GLY A 89 -7.78 17.72 -10.90
N HIS A 90 -7.53 16.53 -11.47
CA HIS A 90 -7.09 15.34 -10.70
C HIS A 90 -5.70 15.44 -10.01
N LYS A 91 -5.02 16.59 -10.14
CA LYS A 91 -3.82 16.89 -9.34
C LYS A 91 -4.17 17.33 -7.92
N GLU A 92 -5.39 17.81 -7.74
CA GLU A 92 -6.00 18.33 -6.50
C GLU A 92 -6.89 17.27 -5.86
N ASP A 93 -6.81 16.00 -6.27
CA ASP A 93 -7.59 14.95 -5.64
C ASP A 93 -7.07 14.63 -4.23
N VAL A 94 -7.98 14.59 -3.28
CA VAL A 94 -7.71 14.27 -1.88
C VAL A 94 -7.17 12.85 -1.71
N THR A 95 -6.17 12.75 -0.84
CA THR A 95 -5.66 11.49 -0.32
C THR A 95 -5.70 11.48 1.20
N ILE A 96 -6.02 10.33 1.78
CA ILE A 96 -6.17 10.18 3.23
C ILE A 96 -5.35 8.99 3.74
N VAL A 97 -4.85 9.13 4.98
CA VAL A 97 -4.21 8.05 5.75
C VAL A 97 -4.84 8.01 7.13
N CYS A 98 -5.42 6.88 7.48
CA CYS A 98 -6.03 6.66 8.80
C CYS A 98 -5.14 5.78 9.70
N SER A 99 -5.37 5.78 11.01
CA SER A 99 -4.53 5.11 12.00
C SER A 99 -4.55 3.57 11.90
N ALA A 100 -5.60 2.97 11.34
CA ALA A 100 -5.68 1.53 11.10
C ALA A 100 -4.96 1.08 9.81
N PHE A 101 -4.41 2.03 9.04
CA PHE A 101 -3.55 1.70 7.92
C PHE A 101 -2.22 1.14 8.43
N SER A 102 -1.82 0.03 7.82
CA SER A 102 -0.53 -0.59 8.04
C SER A 102 -0.03 -1.19 6.74
N GLU A 103 1.24 -1.00 6.45
CA GLU A 103 1.89 -1.53 5.25
C GLU A 103 3.30 -2.00 5.62
N MET A 104 3.78 -3.05 4.96
CA MET A 104 5.15 -3.52 5.11
C MET A 104 5.94 -3.27 3.83
N ARG A 105 7.24 -3.05 3.95
CA ARG A 105 8.15 -2.97 2.81
C ARG A 105 9.51 -3.55 3.13
N LEU A 106 10.24 -3.89 2.06
CA LEU A 106 11.68 -4.10 2.12
C LEU A 106 12.39 -2.87 1.57
N THR A 107 13.52 -2.50 2.19
CA THR A 107 14.23 -1.26 1.85
C THR A 107 14.92 -1.28 0.48
N ASP A 108 15.15 -2.45 -0.09
CA ASP A 108 15.87 -2.63 -1.36
C ASP A 108 15.11 -3.58 -2.30
N GLY A 109 13.90 -3.17 -2.69
CA GLY A 109 13.04 -3.93 -3.60
C GLY A 109 12.54 -5.22 -2.98
N CYS A 110 13.10 -6.36 -3.41
CA CYS A 110 12.76 -7.70 -2.90
C CYS A 110 13.78 -8.24 -1.89
N SER A 111 14.63 -7.37 -1.36
CA SER A 111 15.55 -7.67 -0.27
C SER A 111 15.72 -6.46 0.64
N GLY A 112 16.36 -6.66 1.80
CA GLY A 112 16.71 -5.59 2.71
C GLY A 112 16.02 -5.67 4.05
N LYS A 113 16.05 -4.56 4.78
CA LYS A 113 15.41 -4.46 6.10
C LYS A 113 13.90 -4.43 5.95
N LEU A 114 13.22 -5.17 6.81
CA LEU A 114 11.77 -5.14 6.92
C LEU A 114 11.36 -3.93 7.76
N GLU A 115 10.55 -3.06 7.15
CA GLU A 115 9.93 -1.93 7.82
C GLU A 115 8.42 -2.06 7.76
N VAL A 116 7.74 -1.58 8.80
CA VAL A 116 6.28 -1.49 8.83
C VAL A 116 5.88 -0.04 9.07
N PHE A 117 4.95 0.45 8.26
CA PHE A 117 4.29 1.73 8.47
C PHE A 117 3.11 1.51 9.41
N TYR A 118 3.09 2.25 10.52
CA TYR A 118 1.97 2.24 11.45
C TYR A 118 1.88 3.56 12.19
N ASN A 119 0.63 4.00 12.41
CA ASN A 119 0.33 5.24 13.12
C ASN A 119 1.14 6.45 12.62
N GLY A 120 1.31 6.55 11.29
CA GLY A 120 1.95 7.69 10.63
C GLY A 120 3.46 7.61 10.45
N THR A 121 4.12 6.52 10.89
CA THR A 121 5.59 6.41 10.80
C THR A 121 6.06 5.03 10.37
N TRP A 122 7.14 4.99 9.58
CA TRP A 122 7.89 3.78 9.33
C TRP A 122 8.71 3.40 10.58
N GLY A 123 8.63 2.13 10.96
CA GLY A 123 9.37 1.59 12.09
C GLY A 123 9.99 0.24 11.80
N ASN A 124 10.93 -0.15 12.67
CA ASN A 124 11.66 -1.41 12.56
C ASN A 124 10.77 -2.60 12.95
N VAL A 125 11.01 -3.75 12.32
CA VAL A 125 10.46 -5.06 12.72
C VAL A 125 11.60 -5.93 13.21
N CYS A 126 11.43 -6.54 14.38
CA CYS A 126 12.51 -7.27 15.02
C CYS A 126 12.64 -8.69 14.49
N PHE A 127 13.89 -9.15 14.42
CA PHE A 127 14.30 -10.44 13.84
C PHE A 127 13.90 -11.63 14.71
N ASN A 128 13.91 -11.46 16.03
CA ASN A 128 13.70 -12.52 16.99
C ASN A 128 12.38 -13.27 16.75
N GLN A 129 12.45 -14.61 16.80
CA GLN A 129 11.36 -15.56 16.54
C GLN A 129 10.83 -15.63 15.10
N MET A 130 11.21 -14.70 14.22
CA MET A 130 10.88 -14.75 12.81
C MET A 130 11.59 -15.94 12.15
N ASP A 131 10.86 -16.70 11.36
CA ASP A 131 11.38 -17.85 10.62
C ASP A 131 11.21 -17.69 9.10
N ALA A 132 11.76 -18.63 8.34
CA ALA A 132 11.69 -18.64 6.89
C ALA A 132 10.24 -18.75 6.36
N ASP A 133 9.34 -19.39 7.10
CA ASP A 133 7.92 -19.47 6.73
C ASP A 133 7.27 -18.08 6.81
N THR A 134 7.53 -17.34 7.89
CA THR A 134 7.11 -15.94 8.05
C THR A 134 7.70 -15.05 6.96
N ALA A 135 9.01 -15.16 6.70
CA ALA A 135 9.68 -14.40 5.64
C ALA A 135 9.12 -14.73 4.25
N SER A 136 8.77 -16.00 4.00
CA SER A 136 8.16 -16.43 2.75
C SER A 136 6.77 -15.83 2.55
N LEU A 137 5.95 -15.74 3.61
CA LEU A 137 4.65 -15.07 3.53
C LEU A 137 4.81 -13.57 3.24
N ILE A 138 5.78 -12.91 3.86
CA ILE A 138 6.11 -11.51 3.57
C ILE A 138 6.49 -11.35 2.09
N CYS A 139 7.39 -12.19 1.57
CA CYS A 139 7.78 -12.16 0.17
C CYS A 139 6.59 -12.36 -0.79
N GLN A 140 5.64 -13.23 -0.42
CA GLN A 140 4.43 -13.47 -1.20
C GLN A 140 3.51 -12.25 -1.21
N GLU A 141 3.23 -11.64 -0.05
CA GLU A 141 2.39 -10.43 0.03
C GLU A 141 3.00 -9.23 -0.70
N LEU A 142 4.33 -9.09 -0.66
CA LEU A 142 5.05 -8.04 -1.38
C LEU A 142 5.22 -8.33 -2.88
N ASN A 143 4.67 -9.43 -3.39
CA ASN A 143 4.83 -9.90 -4.78
C ASN A 143 6.31 -10.05 -5.20
N CYS A 144 7.15 -10.49 -4.28
CA CYS A 144 8.60 -10.61 -4.44
C CYS A 144 9.11 -12.06 -4.61
N GLY A 145 8.20 -13.03 -4.68
CA GLY A 145 8.51 -14.44 -4.83
C GLY A 145 7.75 -15.30 -3.82
N LYS A 146 7.96 -16.61 -3.86
CA LYS A 146 7.26 -17.56 -2.96
C LYS A 146 8.04 -17.90 -1.71
N SER A 147 9.36 -17.70 -1.73
CA SER A 147 10.25 -18.09 -0.65
C SER A 147 11.09 -16.91 -0.19
N GLY A 148 11.37 -16.87 1.11
CA GLY A 148 12.20 -15.85 1.74
C GLY A 148 13.13 -16.47 2.76
N THR A 149 14.30 -15.86 2.93
CA THR A 149 15.20 -16.13 4.05
C THR A 149 15.30 -14.90 4.93
N VAL A 150 15.48 -15.11 6.23
CA VAL A 150 15.60 -14.04 7.22
C VAL A 150 16.96 -14.11 7.91
N SER A 151 17.59 -12.96 8.15
CA SER A 151 18.87 -12.82 8.87
C SER A 151 18.89 -11.56 9.76
N ASP A 152 19.85 -11.49 10.69
CA ASP A 152 20.03 -10.41 11.67
C ASP A 152 21.08 -9.37 11.21
N THR A 153 20.98 -8.87 9.99
CA THR A 153 22.13 -8.22 9.34
C THR A 153 22.14 -6.69 9.39
N GLY A 154 21.41 -6.04 10.30
CA GLY A 154 21.11 -4.61 10.15
C GLY A 154 21.20 -3.75 11.42
N PRO A 155 22.04 -2.69 11.45
CA PRO A 155 21.89 -1.65 12.45
C PRO A 155 20.52 -0.96 12.30
N ARG A 156 19.86 -0.77 13.43
CA ARG A 156 18.54 -0.11 13.54
C ARG A 156 18.55 1.28 12.90
N LEU A 157 17.41 1.71 12.35
CA LEU A 157 17.19 3.13 12.11
C LEU A 157 16.91 3.78 13.48
N GLN A 158 17.94 4.36 14.12
CA GLN A 158 17.87 4.77 15.53
C GLN A 158 16.76 5.78 15.85
N SER A 159 16.36 6.59 14.87
CA SER A 159 15.30 7.59 14.99
C SER A 159 13.91 7.03 14.74
N ALA A 160 13.80 5.77 14.30
CA ALA A 160 12.52 5.12 14.03
C ALA A 160 12.05 4.35 15.26
N PRO A 161 10.73 4.31 15.53
CA PRO A 161 10.18 3.39 16.50
C PRO A 161 10.45 1.95 16.02
N ASN A 162 10.55 0.99 16.95
CA ASN A 162 10.28 -0.39 16.55
C ASN A 162 8.80 -0.64 16.80
N TRP A 163 8.14 -1.31 15.86
CA TRP A 163 6.69 -1.50 15.92
C TRP A 163 6.33 -2.93 16.28
N LEU A 164 7.06 -3.89 15.75
CA LEU A 164 6.76 -5.31 15.85
C LEU A 164 7.93 -6.08 16.45
N ASP A 165 7.59 -6.96 17.38
CA ASP A 165 8.51 -7.82 18.12
C ASP A 165 7.85 -9.20 18.30
N GLU A 166 8.68 -10.26 18.30
CA GLU A 166 8.27 -11.66 18.23
C GLU A 166 7.29 -11.95 17.05
N PHE A 167 7.44 -11.25 15.92
CA PHE A 167 6.55 -11.38 14.76
C PHE A 167 6.78 -12.72 14.04
N LYS A 168 5.83 -13.64 14.19
CA LYS A 168 5.94 -15.01 13.67
C LYS A 168 4.59 -15.53 13.21
N CYS A 169 4.44 -15.77 11.91
CA CYS A 169 3.23 -16.30 11.33
C CYS A 169 3.04 -17.79 11.67
N ARG A 170 1.79 -18.22 11.80
CA ARG A 170 1.39 -19.62 11.93
C ARG A 170 1.15 -20.20 10.54
N LYS A 171 1.15 -21.53 10.44
CA LYS A 171 0.91 -22.24 9.17
C LYS A 171 -0.42 -21.94 8.47
N HIS A 172 -1.43 -21.49 9.22
CA HIS A 172 -2.76 -21.16 8.69
C HIS A 172 -2.96 -19.66 8.48
N ASP A 173 -2.00 -18.83 8.89
CA ASP A 173 -2.09 -17.40 8.66
C ASP A 173 -1.83 -17.17 7.17
N SER A 174 -2.85 -16.63 6.50
CA SER A 174 -2.79 -16.37 5.06
C SER A 174 -2.48 -14.91 4.75
N THR A 175 -2.52 -14.04 5.77
CA THR A 175 -2.15 -12.64 5.63
C THR A 175 -1.31 -12.15 6.80
N LEU A 176 -0.44 -11.16 6.58
CA LEU A 176 0.47 -10.61 7.59
C LEU A 176 -0.27 -10.01 8.80
N ARG A 177 -1.51 -9.54 8.61
CA ARG A 177 -2.36 -9.02 9.68
C ARG A 177 -2.83 -10.09 10.68
N GLN A 178 -2.81 -11.37 10.29
CA GLN A 178 -3.21 -12.47 11.16
C GLN A 178 -2.05 -12.97 12.03
N CYS A 179 -0.82 -12.68 11.62
CA CYS A 179 0.37 -13.18 12.29
C CYS A 179 0.52 -12.57 13.69
N PRO A 180 0.71 -13.39 14.73
CA PRO A 180 0.90 -12.90 16.09
C PRO A 180 2.23 -12.13 16.25
N SER A 181 2.19 -11.17 17.17
CA SER A 181 3.33 -10.40 17.66
C SER A 181 3.05 -9.91 19.08
N ARG A 182 4.06 -9.29 19.71
CA ARG A 182 3.86 -8.46 20.91
C ARG A 182 2.96 -7.25 20.59
N PRO A 183 2.36 -6.60 21.60
CA PRO A 183 1.60 -5.38 21.37
C PRO A 183 2.43 -4.34 20.62
N TRP A 184 1.81 -3.67 19.65
CA TRP A 184 2.51 -2.73 18.78
C TRP A 184 3.15 -1.60 19.58
N GLY A 185 4.43 -1.33 19.31
CA GLY A 185 5.21 -0.31 20.03
C GLY A 185 5.68 -0.72 21.43
N GLN A 186 5.39 -1.94 21.89
CA GLN A 186 6.00 -2.55 23.08
C GLN A 186 7.07 -3.54 22.62
N ASN A 187 8.34 -3.12 22.61
CA ASN A 187 9.45 -3.95 22.21
C ASN A 187 10.77 -3.48 22.80
N ASP A 188 11.68 -4.43 22.88
CA ASP A 188 12.95 -4.28 23.58
C ASP A 188 14.12 -4.63 22.66
N CYS A 189 13.97 -4.43 21.34
CA CYS A 189 14.96 -4.87 20.36
C CYS A 189 16.28 -4.15 20.62
N ILE A 190 17.27 -4.91 21.07
CA ILE A 190 18.56 -4.41 21.54
C ILE A 190 19.61 -4.64 20.45
N GLY A 191 20.20 -3.56 19.91
CA GLY A 191 21.31 -3.68 18.95
C GLY A 191 20.88 -3.79 17.47
N GLU A 192 21.44 -4.78 16.74
CA GLU A 192 21.30 -5.02 15.28
C GLU A 192 20.17 -6.03 14.93
N GLU A 193 19.19 -6.21 15.82
CA GLU A 193 18.12 -7.22 15.70
C GLU A 193 16.98 -6.83 14.74
N VAL A 194 17.24 -6.03 13.69
CA VAL A 194 16.21 -5.73 12.68
C VAL A 194 16.16 -6.86 11.66
N ALA A 195 14.95 -7.36 11.38
CA ALA A 195 14.76 -8.42 10.41
C ALA A 195 15.22 -7.96 9.01
N HIS A 196 16.20 -8.67 8.46
CA HIS A 196 16.57 -8.55 7.05
C HIS A 196 16.00 -9.73 6.29
N ILE A 197 15.27 -9.47 5.21
CA ILE A 197 14.65 -10.50 4.37
C ILE A 197 15.27 -10.46 2.98
N GLU A 198 15.52 -11.64 2.43
CA GLU A 198 15.88 -11.83 1.02
C GLU A 198 14.86 -12.76 0.36
N CYS A 199 14.10 -12.24 -0.59
CA CYS A 199 13.11 -12.99 -1.33
C CYS A 199 13.71 -13.65 -2.56
N LYS A 200 13.22 -14.85 -2.89
CA LYS A 200 13.63 -15.59 -4.08
C LYS A 200 12.42 -15.88 -4.95
N ALA A 201 12.52 -15.50 -6.23
CA ALA A 201 11.64 -16.01 -7.26
C ALA A 201 11.90 -17.51 -7.44
N GLU A 202 10.85 -18.31 -7.60
CA GLU A 202 11.07 -19.69 -8.07
C GLU A 202 11.60 -19.63 -9.50
N GLU A 203 12.76 -20.24 -9.76
CA GLU A 203 13.08 -20.68 -11.12
C GLU A 203 12.07 -21.77 -11.47
N ASP A 204 11.09 -21.41 -12.29
CA ASP A 204 10.08 -22.33 -12.79
C ASP A 204 10.79 -23.45 -13.57
N SER A 205 10.98 -24.60 -12.93
CA SER A 205 11.79 -25.72 -13.43
C SER A 205 11.16 -26.44 -14.64
N ASN A 206 10.10 -25.87 -15.22
CA ASN A 206 9.39 -26.38 -16.39
C ASN A 206 9.23 -25.38 -17.55
N VAL A 207 9.93 -24.23 -17.55
CA VAL A 207 9.97 -23.35 -18.73
C VAL A 207 11.31 -23.56 -19.45
N PRO A 208 11.34 -24.10 -20.69
CA PRO A 208 12.56 -24.17 -21.47
C PRO A 208 13.11 -22.76 -21.67
N ARG A 209 14.31 -22.48 -21.16
CA ARG A 209 15.04 -21.23 -21.42
C ARG A 209 15.21 -21.05 -22.93
N SER A 210 14.33 -20.29 -23.59
CA SER A 210 14.69 -19.66 -24.86
C SER A 210 15.67 -18.54 -24.52
N GLN A 211 16.96 -18.83 -24.67
CA GLN A 211 18.01 -17.82 -24.58
C GLN A 211 17.82 -16.79 -25.69
N LEU A 212 17.25 -15.63 -25.36
CA LEU A 212 17.39 -14.44 -26.19
C LEU A 212 18.76 -13.84 -25.92
N SER A 213 19.76 -14.30 -26.66
CA SER A 213 21.03 -13.59 -26.77
C SER A 213 20.88 -12.42 -27.74
N CYS A 214 20.88 -11.19 -27.25
CA CYS A 214 21.12 -10.04 -28.12
C CYS A 214 22.61 -9.98 -28.46
N SER A 215 22.98 -10.39 -29.66
CA SER A 215 24.31 -10.14 -30.23
C SER A 215 24.36 -8.72 -30.80
N SER A 216 25.31 -7.93 -30.30
CA SER A 216 25.66 -6.62 -30.85
C SER A 216 26.41 -6.80 -32.16
N ALA A 217 25.68 -6.94 -33.27
CA ALA A 217 26.25 -6.86 -34.62
C ALA A 217 25.53 -5.77 -35.43
N ALA A 218 26.33 -4.81 -35.91
CA ALA A 218 25.88 -3.64 -36.65
C ALA A 218 25.40 -4.03 -38.06
N ASN A 219 24.12 -4.35 -38.20
CA ASN A 219 23.27 -4.07 -39.36
C ASN A 219 21.99 -4.91 -39.29
N GLN A 220 20.93 -4.37 -38.67
CA GLN A 220 19.52 -4.58 -39.04
C GLN A 220 18.60 -3.68 -38.19
N ARG A 221 17.44 -3.36 -38.77
CA ARG A 221 16.51 -2.26 -38.45
C ARG A 221 16.09 -2.13 -36.97
N PRO A 222 15.77 -0.91 -36.49
CA PRO A 222 15.37 -0.67 -35.10
C PRO A 222 14.03 -1.34 -34.77
N CYS A 223 13.95 -1.95 -33.59
CA CYS A 223 12.69 -2.37 -32.97
C CYS A 223 11.87 -1.11 -32.64
N THR A 224 10.76 -0.88 -33.33
CA THR A 224 9.76 0.12 -32.96
C THR A 224 8.84 -0.46 -31.90
N SER A 225 8.88 0.09 -30.68
CA SER A 225 7.90 -0.21 -29.64
C SER A 225 6.60 0.55 -29.90
N THR A 226 5.63 -0.12 -30.52
CA THR A 226 4.22 0.29 -30.45
C THR A 226 3.44 -0.84 -29.79
N PHE A 227 3.29 -0.77 -28.48
CA PHE A 227 2.26 -1.53 -27.76
C PHE A 227 1.03 -0.64 -27.65
N THR A 228 0.08 -0.85 -28.56
CA THR A 228 -1.32 -0.45 -28.37
C THR A 228 -1.99 -1.49 -27.47
N TRP A 229 -2.43 -1.08 -26.28
CA TRP A 229 -3.33 -1.87 -25.45
C TRP A 229 -4.75 -1.69 -25.97
N ALA A 230 -5.29 -2.72 -26.64
CA ALA A 230 -6.70 -2.85 -26.93
C ALA A 230 -7.27 -4.04 -26.14
N GLU A 231 -8.27 -3.73 -25.32
CA GLU A 231 -9.43 -4.53 -24.93
C GLU A 231 -9.23 -5.94 -24.34
N LEU A 232 -9.44 -6.04 -23.02
CA LEU A 232 -10.06 -7.23 -22.41
C LEU A 232 -11.19 -6.78 -21.49
N SER A 233 -12.41 -6.78 -22.03
CA SER A 233 -13.65 -6.83 -21.26
C SER A 233 -14.40 -8.12 -21.58
N VAL A 234 -14.58 -8.91 -20.52
CA VAL A 234 -15.74 -9.75 -20.14
C VAL A 234 -16.25 -10.82 -21.12
N ASN A 235 -16.23 -12.08 -20.65
CA ASN A 235 -17.41 -12.94 -20.75
C ASN A 235 -17.47 -13.97 -19.59
N ARG A 236 -18.31 -13.69 -18.58
CA ARG A 236 -18.92 -14.73 -17.74
C ARG A 236 -20.31 -15.00 -18.32
N GLY A 237 -20.46 -16.13 -18.99
CA GLY A 237 -21.75 -16.63 -19.44
C GLY A 237 -22.51 -17.31 -18.30
N VAL A 238 -23.77 -16.94 -18.16
CA VAL A 238 -24.82 -17.65 -17.42
C VAL A 238 -25.32 -18.79 -18.31
N ASN A 239 -25.48 -19.98 -17.74
CA ASN A 239 -26.57 -20.92 -17.99
C ASN A 239 -26.70 -21.84 -16.78
#